data_AF-A0A9E7KT65-F1
#
_entry.id   AF-A0A9E7KT65-F1
#
_cell.length_a   1.000
_cell.length_b   1.000
_cell.length_c   1.000
_cell.angle_alpha   90.00
_cell.angle_beta   90.00
_cell.angle_gamma   90.00
#
_symmetry.space_group_name_H-M   'P 1'
#
loop_
_entity.id
_entity.type
_entity.pdbx_description
1 polymer ?
#
loop_
_entity_poly.entity_id
_entity_poly.type
_entity_poly.pdbx_seq_one_letter_code
_entity_poly.pdbx_strand_id
1 'polypeptide(L)'
;MGLRLDCYSIIAAISWGAGEGINPWPLCARLLLPRIVAVSSSRSDPSRAAGQIKRLVLTSEGRTKLNTAPDRDFYAFPRFVTHVDAAFISALTGLYRERLAPGWAVLDLMSSWVSHLPQEVAYERVVGHGLNAQELARNPRLDHFFVKDLNRDQEFQFEDCSFHAVVCAVSVQYLQWPEKV
;
A
#
# COMPACT_ATOMS: atom_id res chain seq x y z
N MET A 1 -0.09 3.55 19.17
CA MET A 1 1.17 4.31 18.94
C MET A 1 1.42 4.25 17.44
N GLY A 2 1.39 5.39 16.73
CA GLY A 2 1.28 5.42 15.26
C GLY A 2 2.62 5.25 14.57
N LEU A 3 2.62 4.52 13.45
CA LEU A 3 3.78 4.36 12.56
C LEU A 3 4.38 5.74 12.23
N ARG A 4 5.65 5.96 12.57
CA ARG A 4 6.37 7.16 12.13
C ARG A 4 6.73 7.01 10.65
N LEU A 5 6.08 7.82 9.81
CA LEU A 5 6.31 7.90 8.36
C LEU A 5 7.75 8.28 8.00
N ASP A 6 8.53 8.79 8.96
CA ASP A 6 9.92 9.23 8.82
C ASP A 6 10.87 8.08 8.45
N CYS A 7 10.48 6.82 8.72
CA CYS A 7 11.29 5.63 8.46
C CYS A 7 11.00 4.93 7.13
N TYR A 8 9.90 5.25 6.44
CA TYR A 8 9.39 4.42 5.35
C TYR A 8 9.18 5.18 4.04
N SER A 9 9.55 4.57 2.92
CA SER A 9 9.03 4.96 1.62
C SER A 9 7.70 4.23 1.38
N ILE A 10 6.59 4.98 1.34
CA ILE A 10 5.27 4.44 0.94
C ILE A 10 5.12 4.54 -0.57
N ILE A 11 4.84 3.41 -1.22
CA ILE A 11 4.50 3.36 -2.65
C ILE A 11 3.05 2.87 -2.77
N ALA A 12 2.13 3.82 -2.94
CA ALA A 12 0.74 3.54 -3.24
C ALA A 12 0.48 3.62 -4.75
N ALA A 13 -0.09 2.57 -5.33
CA ALA A 13 -0.53 2.53 -6.72
C ALA A 13 -2.04 2.29 -6.78
N ILE A 14 -2.77 3.21 -7.41
CA ILE A 14 -4.22 3.17 -7.52
C ILE A 14 -4.58 2.95 -8.99
N SER A 15 -5.37 1.92 -9.28
CA SER A 15 -6.04 1.80 -10.58
C SER A 15 -7.44 2.40 -10.49
N TRP A 16 -7.78 3.30 -11.41
CA TRP A 16 -9.14 3.77 -11.65
C TRP A 16 -9.62 3.12 -12.94
N GLY A 17 -10.70 2.33 -12.88
CA GLY A 17 -11.30 1.73 -14.06
C GLY A 17 -11.82 2.80 -15.01
N ALA A 18 -11.32 2.79 -16.25
CA ALA A 18 -11.86 3.62 -17.31
C ALA A 18 -13.27 3.13 -17.69
N GLY A 19 -14.27 3.99 -17.52
CA GLY A 19 -15.51 3.87 -18.29
C GLY A 19 -15.19 4.00 -19.78
N GLU A 20 -15.97 3.31 -20.61
CA GLU A 20 -15.74 3.12 -22.05
C GLU A 20 -15.39 4.41 -22.82
N GLY A 21 -14.41 4.32 -23.73
CA GLY A 21 -14.46 5.11 -24.97
C GLY A 21 -13.44 6.21 -25.23
N ILE A 22 -12.32 6.35 -24.50
CA ILE A 22 -11.23 7.29 -24.89
C ILE A 22 -9.84 6.69 -24.56
N ASN A 23 -9.07 6.32 -25.59
CA ASN A 23 -7.62 6.03 -25.51
C ASN A 23 -6.81 7.33 -25.72
N PRO A 24 -5.52 7.41 -25.35
CA PRO A 24 -4.85 6.93 -24.14
C PRO A 24 -4.21 8.11 -23.36
N TRP A 25 -4.17 7.98 -22.04
CA TRP A 25 -3.32 8.72 -21.09
C TRP A 25 -2.48 9.91 -21.60
N PRO A 26 -2.90 11.18 -21.40
CA PRO A 26 -1.97 12.29 -21.30
C PRO A 26 -1.46 12.38 -19.86
N LEU A 27 -0.20 11.99 -19.63
CA LEU A 27 0.75 12.62 -18.70
C LEU A 27 0.20 13.27 -17.40
N CYS A 28 -0.69 12.61 -16.66
CA CYS A 28 -1.14 13.11 -15.35
C CYS A 28 -1.36 11.95 -14.37
N ALA A 29 -0.35 11.07 -14.24
CA ALA A 29 -0.18 10.34 -12.99
C ALA A 29 0.24 11.39 -11.95
N ARG A 30 -0.72 11.99 -11.23
CA ARG A 30 -0.37 12.71 -10.01
C ARG A 30 -0.09 11.66 -8.95
N LEU A 31 1.03 10.95 -9.12
CA LEU A 31 1.70 10.24 -8.07
C LEU A 31 1.88 11.26 -6.94
N LEU A 32 1.33 10.99 -5.78
CA LEU A 32 1.66 11.74 -4.57
C LEU A 32 3.10 11.38 -4.21
N LEU A 33 4.05 11.97 -4.93
CA LEU A 33 5.49 11.80 -4.72
C LEU A 33 5.90 12.76 -3.60
N PRO A 34 6.29 12.29 -2.41
CA PRO A 34 7.19 13.08 -1.60
C PRO A 34 8.49 13.30 -2.41
N ARG A 35 8.88 14.57 -2.59
CA ARG A 35 10.19 14.93 -3.14
C ARG A 35 11.26 14.41 -2.20
N ILE A 36 12.00 13.38 -2.63
CA ILE A 36 13.24 12.98 -1.96
C ILE A 36 14.26 14.07 -2.25
N VAL A 37 14.52 14.94 -1.27
CA VAL A 37 15.68 15.83 -1.29
C VAL A 37 16.80 15.07 -0.58
N ALA A 38 17.87 14.75 -1.29
CA ALA A 38 19.10 14.25 -0.69
C ALA A 38 19.65 15.34 0.25
N VAL A 39 19.47 15.18 1.55
CA VAL A 39 20.12 16.02 2.56
C VAL A 39 21.50 15.43 2.82
N SER A 40 22.54 16.19 2.46
CA SER A 40 23.92 15.89 2.84
C SER A 40 24.05 15.90 4.36
N SER A 41 24.83 14.96 4.87
CA SER A 41 25.07 14.70 6.29
C SER A 41 25.65 15.93 7.00
N SER A 42 24.78 16.68 7.67
CA SER A 42 25.16 17.57 8.76
C SER A 42 24.38 17.16 10.00
N ARG A 43 25.10 17.12 11.13
CA ARG A 43 24.72 16.48 12.40
C ARG A 43 23.26 16.77 12.79
N SER A 44 22.52 15.69 13.08
CA SER A 44 21.10 15.69 13.40
C SER A 44 20.82 16.34 14.76
N ASP A 45 20.06 17.43 14.73
CA ASP A 45 19.39 18.02 15.88
C ASP A 45 18.12 17.17 16.18
N PRO A 46 17.96 16.56 17.37
CA PRO A 46 16.92 15.57 17.63
C PRO A 46 15.49 16.15 17.75
N SER A 47 15.29 17.45 17.53
CA SER A 47 14.00 18.11 17.75
C SER A 47 13.22 18.50 16.48
N ARG A 48 13.65 18.10 15.27
CA ARG A 48 12.82 18.28 14.07
C ARG A 48 11.77 17.17 13.99
N ALA A 49 10.72 17.31 14.79
CA ALA A 49 9.50 16.54 14.65
C ALA A 49 8.98 16.67 13.20
N ALA A 50 8.86 15.56 12.48
CA ALA A 50 8.14 15.55 11.22
C ALA A 50 6.74 16.14 11.42
N GLY A 51 6.33 17.00 10.48
CA GLY A 51 5.29 18.01 10.69
C GLY A 51 3.96 17.48 11.24
N GLN A 52 3.37 18.23 12.18
CA GLN A 52 2.10 17.94 12.84
C GLN A 52 0.85 18.09 11.94
N ILE A 53 1.01 18.19 10.62
CA ILE A 53 -0.10 18.48 9.71
C ILE A 53 -0.83 17.18 9.38
N LYS A 54 -1.89 16.88 10.13
CA LYS A 54 -2.89 15.88 9.74
C LYS A 54 -3.77 16.46 8.64
N ARG A 55 -3.50 16.12 7.38
CA ARG A 55 -4.44 16.44 6.28
C ARG A 55 -5.53 15.37 6.24
N LEU A 56 -6.77 15.82 6.33
CA LEU A 56 -7.90 14.97 5.96
C LEU A 56 -7.83 14.73 4.46
N VAL A 57 -7.74 13.46 4.07
CA VAL A 57 -7.66 13.04 2.65
C VAL A 57 -9.06 12.87 2.06
N LEU A 58 -10.06 12.56 2.88
CA LEU A 58 -11.46 12.38 2.50
C LEU A 58 -12.38 13.35 3.26
N THR A 59 -13.41 13.87 2.57
CA THR A 59 -14.55 14.55 3.20
C THR A 59 -15.41 13.54 3.96
N SER A 60 -16.33 14.00 4.80
CA SER A 60 -17.27 13.12 5.52
C SER A 60 -18.05 12.21 4.56
N GLU A 61 -18.49 12.74 3.43
CA GLU A 61 -19.20 12.00 2.37
C GLU A 61 -18.28 10.98 1.72
N GLY A 62 -17.04 11.34 1.42
CA GLY A 62 -16.03 10.44 0.83
C GLY A 62 -15.66 9.24 1.70
N ARG A 63 -16.00 9.26 3.00
CA ARG A 63 -15.81 8.12 3.92
C ARG A 63 -16.99 7.15 3.92
N THR A 64 -18.09 7.52 3.30
CA THR A 64 -19.29 6.69 3.26
C THR A 64 -19.15 5.65 2.17
N LYS A 65 -19.38 4.38 2.52
CA LYS A 65 -19.40 3.28 1.57
C LYS A 65 -20.76 3.17 0.91
N LEU A 66 -20.77 2.82 -0.37
CA LEU A 66 -22.02 2.47 -1.08
C LEU A 66 -22.70 1.25 -0.44
N ASN A 67 -21.90 0.29 0.03
CA ASN A 67 -22.35 -0.83 0.83
C ASN A 67 -21.87 -0.65 2.28
N THR A 68 -22.81 -0.55 3.21
CA THR A 68 -22.52 -0.35 4.64
C THR A 68 -22.36 -1.66 5.42
N ALA A 69 -22.54 -2.81 4.77
CA ALA A 69 -22.25 -4.11 5.38
C ALA A 69 -20.79 -4.21 5.84
N PRO A 70 -20.48 -5.01 6.87
CA PRO A 70 -19.12 -5.26 7.31
C PRO A 70 -18.19 -5.70 6.17
N ASP A 71 -16.96 -5.17 6.12
CA ASP A 71 -16.00 -5.52 5.05
C ASP A 71 -15.72 -7.03 5.03
N ARG A 72 -15.66 -7.66 6.20
CA ARG A 72 -15.47 -9.12 6.33
C ARG A 72 -16.46 -9.93 5.49
N ASP A 73 -17.67 -9.44 5.30
CA ASP A 73 -18.71 -10.16 4.56
C ASP A 73 -18.40 -10.11 3.05
N PHE A 74 -17.92 -8.97 2.57
CA PHE A 74 -17.46 -8.80 1.19
C PHE A 74 -16.18 -9.57 0.87
N TYR A 75 -15.29 -9.74 1.86
CA TYR A 75 -14.04 -10.49 1.72
C TYR A 75 -14.13 -11.94 2.24
N ALA A 76 -15.31 -12.44 2.57
CA ALA A 76 -15.50 -13.81 3.07
C ALA A 76 -15.13 -14.87 2.03
N PHE A 77 -15.35 -14.57 0.74
CA PHE A 77 -15.04 -15.47 -0.36
C PHE A 77 -13.81 -14.98 -1.11
N PRO A 78 -12.83 -15.88 -1.38
CA PRO A 78 -11.62 -15.48 -2.09
C PRO A 78 -11.91 -15.18 -3.56
N ARG A 79 -11.15 -14.25 -4.10
CA ARG A 79 -11.18 -13.83 -5.50
C ARG A 79 -9.79 -14.00 -6.10
N PHE A 80 -9.61 -15.13 -6.78
CA PHE A 80 -8.37 -15.43 -7.50
C PHE A 80 -8.38 -14.83 -8.90
N VAL A 81 -8.53 -13.51 -8.96
CA VAL A 81 -8.52 -12.74 -10.20
C VAL A 81 -7.63 -11.51 -10.04
N THR A 82 -7.08 -11.05 -11.14
CA THR A 82 -6.44 -9.73 -11.23
C THR A 82 -7.45 -8.75 -11.80
N HIS A 83 -7.80 -7.73 -11.02
CA HIS A 83 -8.77 -6.69 -11.40
C HIS A 83 -8.18 -5.58 -12.29
N VAL A 84 -6.92 -5.73 -12.69
CA VAL A 84 -6.16 -4.77 -13.51
C VAL A 84 -5.57 -5.49 -14.72
N ASP A 85 -5.38 -4.72 -15.80
CA ASP A 85 -4.80 -5.26 -17.03
C ASP A 85 -3.29 -5.53 -16.91
N ALA A 86 -2.76 -6.27 -17.88
CA ALA A 86 -1.35 -6.65 -17.92
C ALA A 86 -0.40 -5.44 -18.06
N ALA A 87 -0.85 -4.35 -18.68
CA ALA A 87 -0.02 -3.16 -18.87
C ALA A 87 0.19 -2.43 -17.54
N PHE A 88 -0.87 -2.28 -16.73
CA PHE A 88 -0.78 -1.76 -15.37
C PHE A 88 0.12 -2.64 -14.49
N ILE A 89 -0.06 -3.96 -14.54
CA ILE A 89 0.77 -4.90 -13.77
C ILE A 89 2.24 -4.75 -14.15
N SER A 90 2.56 -4.68 -15.44
CA SER A 90 3.93 -4.51 -15.94
C SER A 90 4.55 -3.20 -15.45
N ALA A 91 3.81 -2.09 -15.57
CA ALA A 91 4.26 -0.78 -15.11
C ALA A 91 4.49 -0.74 -13.59
N LEU A 92 3.57 -1.32 -12.81
CA LEU A 92 3.70 -1.40 -11.35
C LEU A 92 4.90 -2.26 -10.94
N THR A 93 5.07 -3.41 -11.59
CA THR A 93 6.22 -4.30 -11.34
C THR A 93 7.54 -3.59 -11.67
N GLY A 94 7.57 -2.83 -12.77
CA GLY A 94 8.71 -1.99 -13.15
C GLY A 94 9.02 -0.92 -12.10
N LEU A 95 7.99 -0.22 -11.61
CA LEU A 95 8.15 0.75 -10.53
C LEU A 95 8.71 0.11 -9.27
N TYR A 96 8.20 -1.04 -8.84
CA TYR A 96 8.73 -1.75 -7.69
C TYR A 96 10.18 -2.19 -7.89
N ARG A 97 10.55 -2.64 -9.09
CA ARG A 97 11.94 -2.96 -9.42
C ARG A 97 12.89 -1.76 -9.27
N GLU A 98 12.43 -0.57 -9.66
CA GLU A 98 13.24 0.65 -9.57
C GLU A 98 13.36 1.18 -8.14
N ARG A 99 12.35 0.93 -7.30
CA ARG A 99 12.21 1.59 -5.98
C ARG A 99 12.50 0.69 -4.79
N LEU A 100 12.34 -0.62 -4.93
CA LEU A 100 12.56 -1.58 -3.85
C LEU A 100 13.91 -2.26 -4.05
N ALA A 101 14.80 -2.11 -3.09
CA ALA A 101 16.11 -2.73 -3.17
C ALA A 101 16.07 -4.20 -2.70
N PRO A 102 16.96 -5.06 -3.23
CA PRO A 102 17.19 -6.39 -2.67
C PRO A 102 17.54 -6.33 -1.17
N GLY A 103 17.17 -7.35 -0.42
CA GLY A 103 17.43 -7.46 1.02
C GLY A 103 16.54 -6.56 1.89
N TRP A 104 15.56 -5.86 1.32
CA TRP A 104 14.61 -5.08 2.12
C TRP A 104 13.53 -5.95 2.74
N ALA A 105 13.19 -5.69 3.99
CA ALA A 105 11.90 -6.02 4.58
C ALA A 105 10.77 -5.14 4.00
N VAL A 106 9.72 -5.73 3.43
CA VAL A 106 8.59 -5.06 2.78
C VAL A 106 7.27 -5.42 3.46
N LEU A 107 6.41 -4.42 3.69
CA LEU A 107 5.02 -4.60 4.11
C LEU A 107 4.09 -4.35 2.91
N ASP A 108 3.34 -5.37 2.48
CA ASP A 108 2.34 -5.28 1.42
C ASP A 108 0.94 -5.11 2.05
N LEU A 109 0.49 -3.86 2.12
CA LEU A 109 -0.78 -3.49 2.71
C LEU A 109 -1.93 -3.73 1.73
N MET A 110 -3.01 -4.29 2.27
CA MET A 110 -4.20 -4.64 1.50
C MET A 110 -3.88 -5.53 0.28
N SER A 111 -2.98 -6.48 0.52
CA SER A 111 -2.57 -7.53 -0.39
C SER A 111 -3.68 -8.56 -0.62
N SER A 112 -3.46 -9.38 -1.62
CA SER A 112 -4.30 -10.52 -2.00
C SER A 112 -3.38 -11.68 -2.41
N TRP A 113 -3.79 -12.50 -3.38
CA TRP A 113 -3.01 -13.63 -3.89
C TRP A 113 -1.87 -13.22 -4.84
N VAL A 114 -1.75 -11.93 -5.20
CA VAL A 114 -0.65 -11.37 -6.02
C VAL A 114 -0.23 -10.01 -5.47
N SER A 115 1.06 -9.84 -5.17
CA SER A 115 1.66 -8.56 -4.70
C SER A 115 2.22 -7.66 -5.80
N HIS A 116 2.30 -8.15 -7.04
CA HIS A 116 2.97 -7.48 -8.17
C HIS A 116 4.46 -7.15 -7.96
N LEU A 117 5.08 -7.72 -6.93
CA LEU A 117 6.51 -7.59 -6.68
C LEU A 117 7.31 -8.33 -7.77
N PRO A 118 8.43 -7.75 -8.25
CA PRO A 118 9.30 -8.41 -9.23
C PRO A 118 9.83 -9.74 -8.68
N GLN A 119 9.74 -10.79 -9.48
CA GLN A 119 10.08 -12.15 -9.06
C GLN A 119 11.58 -12.32 -8.81
N GLU A 120 12.38 -11.62 -9.61
CA GLU A 120 13.83 -11.64 -9.63
C GLU A 120 14.50 -10.90 -8.46
N VAL A 121 13.74 -10.08 -7.71
CA VAL A 121 14.27 -9.37 -6.55
C VAL A 121 14.08 -10.21 -5.30
N ALA A 122 15.19 -10.51 -4.62
CA ALA A 122 15.20 -11.18 -3.34
C ALA A 122 15.05 -10.16 -2.20
N TYR A 123 13.95 -10.27 -1.45
CA TYR A 123 13.70 -9.47 -0.25
C TYR A 123 14.15 -10.23 1.00
N GLU A 124 14.46 -9.52 2.08
CA GLU A 124 14.74 -10.16 3.38
C GLU A 124 13.49 -10.83 3.93
N ARG A 125 12.37 -10.11 3.85
CA ARG A 125 11.04 -10.61 4.19
C ARG A 125 9.96 -9.77 3.53
N VAL A 126 8.83 -10.38 3.21
CA VAL A 126 7.62 -9.74 2.71
C VAL A 126 6.47 -10.16 3.61
N VAL A 127 5.87 -9.18 4.30
CA VAL A 127 4.71 -9.40 5.16
C VAL A 127 3.48 -8.84 4.46
N GLY A 128 2.46 -9.66 4.26
CA GLY A 128 1.20 -9.24 3.67
C GLY A 128 0.13 -8.94 4.71
N HIS A 129 -0.65 -7.90 4.47
CA HIS A 129 -1.88 -7.59 5.19
C HIS A 129 -3.06 -7.70 4.25
N GLY A 130 -4.18 -8.28 4.68
CA GLY A 130 -5.39 -8.28 3.88
C GLY A 130 -6.62 -8.67 4.68
N LEU A 131 -7.71 -8.95 3.96
CA LEU A 131 -9.01 -9.30 4.54
C LEU A 131 -9.45 -10.75 4.25
N ASN A 132 -8.73 -11.48 3.38
CA ASN A 132 -9.01 -12.86 3.06
C ASN A 132 -7.76 -13.74 3.25
N ALA A 133 -7.83 -14.67 4.20
CA ALA A 133 -6.70 -15.56 4.50
C ALA A 133 -6.34 -16.51 3.35
N GLN A 134 -7.32 -16.95 2.55
CA GLN A 134 -7.09 -17.89 1.45
C GLN A 134 -6.38 -17.21 0.27
N GLU A 135 -6.69 -15.94 0.00
CA GLU A 135 -5.95 -15.12 -0.96
C GLU A 135 -4.50 -14.96 -0.52
N LEU A 136 -4.27 -14.48 0.70
CA LEU A 136 -2.93 -14.25 1.24
C LEU A 136 -2.09 -15.53 1.27
N ALA A 137 -2.68 -16.65 1.68
CA ALA A 137 -2.00 -17.95 1.71
C ALA A 137 -1.60 -18.48 0.33
N ARG A 138 -2.24 -18.00 -0.76
CA ARG A 138 -1.87 -18.35 -2.14
C ARG A 138 -0.85 -17.40 -2.75
N ASN A 139 -0.47 -16.33 -2.06
CA ASN A 139 0.47 -15.37 -2.59
C ASN A 139 1.91 -15.89 -2.48
N PRO A 140 2.58 -16.21 -3.59
CA PRO A 140 3.91 -16.81 -3.57
C PRO A 140 5.02 -15.81 -3.17
N ARG A 141 4.69 -14.52 -3.05
CA ARG A 141 5.64 -13.48 -2.68
C ARG A 141 5.67 -13.18 -1.18
N LEU A 142 4.75 -13.71 -0.40
CA LEU A 142 4.65 -13.43 1.04
C LEU A 142 5.39 -14.51 1.85
N ASP A 143 6.20 -14.07 2.81
CA ASP A 143 6.80 -14.95 3.82
C ASP A 143 5.83 -15.15 5.01
N HIS A 144 5.13 -14.08 5.37
CA HIS A 144 4.12 -14.07 6.42
C HIS A 144 2.92 -13.22 6.02
N PHE A 145 1.76 -13.49 6.62
CA PHE A 145 0.61 -12.62 6.46
C PHE A 145 -0.24 -12.55 7.73
N PHE A 146 -1.04 -11.49 7.82
CA PHE A 146 -2.06 -11.33 8.84
C PHE A 146 -3.35 -10.77 8.26
N VAL A 147 -4.47 -11.18 8.85
CA VAL A 147 -5.80 -10.72 8.45
C VAL A 147 -6.31 -9.71 9.47
N LYS A 148 -6.60 -8.49 9.02
CA LYS A 148 -7.09 -7.42 9.89
C LYS A 148 -7.93 -6.42 9.12
N ASP A 149 -9.02 -5.95 9.72
CA ASP A 149 -9.85 -4.90 9.14
C ASP A 149 -9.40 -3.53 9.63
N LEU A 150 -8.72 -2.77 8.77
CA LEU A 150 -8.21 -1.43 9.07
C LEU A 150 -9.31 -0.36 9.12
N ASN A 151 -10.57 -0.68 8.78
CA ASN A 151 -11.71 0.20 9.09
C ASN A 151 -12.24 -0.02 10.52
N ARG A 152 -11.78 -1.07 11.21
CA ARG A 152 -12.13 -1.38 12.61
C ARG A 152 -10.99 -1.13 13.57
N ASP A 153 -9.79 -1.54 13.21
CA ASP A 153 -8.61 -1.40 14.05
C ASP A 153 -7.39 -1.15 13.16
N GLN A 154 -6.74 0.00 13.38
CA GLN A 154 -5.63 0.50 12.57
C GLN A 154 -4.27 0.30 13.25
N GLU A 155 -4.22 -0.31 14.43
CA GLU A 155 -2.97 -0.48 15.14
C GLU A 155 -2.18 -1.68 14.59
N PHE A 156 -0.90 -1.48 14.26
CA PHE A 156 -0.03 -2.57 13.85
C PHE A 156 0.78 -3.07 15.04
N GLN A 157 0.90 -4.39 15.19
CA GLN A 157 1.74 -5.02 16.21
C GLN A 157 3.16 -5.25 15.69
N PHE A 158 3.73 -4.22 15.04
CA PHE A 158 5.10 -4.22 14.56
C PHE A 158 5.92 -3.26 15.40
N GLU A 159 7.20 -3.56 15.53
CA GLU A 159 8.16 -2.62 16.08
C GLU A 159 8.32 -1.43 15.13
N ASP A 160 8.56 -0.25 15.70
CA ASP A 160 8.84 0.95 14.90
C ASP A 160 10.06 0.71 14.00
N CYS A 161 9.98 1.17 12.75
CA CYS A 161 11.05 1.08 11.75
C CYS A 161 11.47 -0.37 11.41
N SER A 162 10.56 -1.34 11.53
CA SER A 162 10.80 -2.76 11.21
C SER A 162 10.76 -3.14 9.71
N PHE A 163 10.43 -2.19 8.83
CA PHE A 163 10.34 -2.39 7.39
C PHE A 163 11.12 -1.29 6.68
N HIS A 164 11.59 -1.55 5.47
CA HIS A 164 12.25 -0.55 4.63
C HIS A 164 11.26 0.13 3.68
N ALA A 165 10.21 -0.60 3.27
CA ALA A 165 9.17 -0.10 2.40
C ALA A 165 7.79 -0.64 2.76
N VAL A 166 6.78 0.19 2.47
CA VAL A 166 5.37 -0.19 2.54
C VAL A 166 4.77 0.01 1.15
N VAL A 167 4.14 -1.03 0.61
CA VAL A 167 3.46 -0.99 -0.68
C VAL A 167 1.96 -1.20 -0.48
N CYS A 168 1.17 -0.59 -1.36
CA CYS A 168 -0.28 -0.75 -1.39
C CYS A 168 -0.76 -0.62 -2.84
N ALA A 169 -1.25 -1.70 -3.42
CA ALA A 169 -1.69 -1.74 -4.82
C ALA A 169 -3.18 -2.02 -4.95
N VAL A 170 -3.89 -1.15 -5.67
CA VAL A 170 -5.28 -1.37 -6.16
C VAL A 170 -6.30 -1.64 -5.05
N SER A 171 -6.05 -1.13 -3.85
CA SER A 171 -6.85 -1.53 -2.69
C SER A 171 -7.07 -0.44 -1.64
N VAL A 172 -6.34 0.68 -1.66
CA VAL A 172 -6.51 1.79 -0.70
C VAL A 172 -7.95 2.34 -0.65
N GLN A 173 -8.71 2.19 -1.73
CA GLN A 173 -10.06 2.75 -1.89
C GLN A 173 -11.08 2.20 -0.89
N TYR A 174 -10.83 1.06 -0.23
CA TYR A 174 -11.76 0.54 0.78
C TYR A 174 -11.64 1.25 2.14
N LEU A 175 -10.55 2.00 2.39
CA LEU A 175 -10.30 2.65 3.67
C LEU A 175 -11.20 3.88 3.84
N GLN A 176 -11.91 3.94 4.96
CA GLN A 176 -12.69 5.11 5.37
C GLN A 176 -11.82 6.17 6.06
N TRP A 177 -10.65 5.78 6.58
CA TRP A 177 -9.70 6.67 7.24
C TRP A 177 -8.26 6.38 6.80
N PRO A 178 -7.94 6.57 5.50
CA PRO A 178 -6.63 6.22 4.96
C PRO A 178 -5.48 7.04 5.57
N GLU A 179 -5.73 8.27 6.02
CA GLU A 179 -4.70 9.13 6.63
C GLU A 179 -4.21 8.68 8.01
N LYS A 180 -4.83 7.64 8.59
CA LYS A 180 -4.45 7.06 9.88
C LYS A 180 -3.66 5.75 9.75
N VAL A 181 -3.61 5.18 8.54
CA VAL A 181 -2.87 3.96 8.20
C VAL A 181 -1.47 4.37 7.72
#